data_AF-A0A7K3YJN9-F1
#
_entry.id   AF-A0A7K3YJN9-F1
#
_cell.length_a   1.000
_cell.length_b   1.000
_cell.length_c   1.000
_cell.angle_alpha   90.00
_cell.angle_beta   90.00
_cell.angle_gamma   90.00
#
_symmetry.space_group_name_H-M   'P 1'
#
loop_
_entity.id
_entity.type
_entity.pdbx_description
1 polymer ?
#
loop_
_entity_poly.entity_id
_entity_poly.type
_entity_poly.pdbx_seq_one_letter_code
_entity_poly.pdbx_strand_id
1 'polypeptide(L)'
;MGSTVRLDLTRILEATGELQRFLDLGAARLRATGPLSQDASERLIFSMADELEDHLRAMRLQQGTATIHDIRTWIQAWMDEREAMLIPEPCENRD
;
A
#
# COMPACT_ATOMS: atom_id res chain seq x y z
N MET A 1 23.56 3.34 11.02
CA MET A 1 23.74 3.74 9.61
C MET A 1 23.21 2.61 8.74
N GLY A 2 21.89 2.56 8.54
CA GLY A 2 21.28 1.64 7.58
C GLY A 2 20.80 2.49 6.43
N SER A 3 21.61 2.62 5.38
CA SER A 3 21.11 3.11 4.10
C SER A 3 20.27 1.97 3.51
N THR A 4 19.07 1.77 4.08
CA THR A 4 18.00 1.10 3.36
C THR A 4 17.90 1.88 2.07
N VAL A 5 18.22 1.23 0.96
CA VAL A 5 17.94 1.75 -0.38
C VAL A 5 16.45 2.06 -0.35
N ARG A 6 16.10 3.32 -0.07
CA ARG A 6 14.75 3.84 -0.23
C ARG A 6 14.47 3.53 -1.68
N LEU A 7 13.63 2.52 -1.90
CA LEU A 7 13.00 2.41 -3.19
C LEU A 7 12.31 3.77 -3.32
N ASP A 8 12.57 4.52 -4.39
CA ASP A 8 11.81 5.73 -4.66
C ASP A 8 10.37 5.27 -4.93
N LEU A 9 9.61 4.98 -3.87
CA LEU A 9 8.32 4.33 -3.91
C LEU A 9 7.38 5.18 -4.76
N THR A 10 7.49 6.51 -4.61
CA THR A 10 6.85 7.49 -5.48
C THR A 10 7.17 7.25 -6.95
N ARG A 11 8.46 7.18 -7.33
CA ARG A 11 8.82 6.90 -8.74
C ARG A 11 8.35 5.54 -9.22
N ILE A 12 8.36 4.53 -8.36
CA ILE A 12 7.91 3.19 -8.71
C ILE A 12 6.40 3.22 -8.98
N LEU A 13 5.63 3.81 -8.08
CA LEU A 13 4.19 4.00 -8.22
C LEU A 13 3.84 4.85 -9.45
N GLU A 14 4.63 5.88 -9.76
CA GLU A 14 4.48 6.67 -10.98
C GLU A 14 4.79 5.84 -12.23
N ALA A 15 5.89 5.09 -12.22
CA ALA A 15 6.32 4.25 -13.34
C ALA A 15 5.37 3.08 -13.61
N THR A 16 4.70 2.55 -12.57
CA THR A 16 3.69 1.50 -12.70
C THR A 16 2.28 2.06 -12.98
N GLY A 17 2.09 3.37 -12.83
CA GLY A 17 0.79 4.03 -12.98
C GLY A 17 -0.17 3.81 -11.80
N GLU A 18 0.33 3.31 -10.67
CA GLU A 18 -0.48 2.94 -9.50
C GLU A 18 -0.47 4.03 -8.39
N LEU A 19 0.23 5.16 -8.61
CA LEU A 19 0.30 6.26 -7.64
C LEU A 19 -1.09 6.77 -7.20
N GLN A 20 -1.97 7.02 -8.17
CA GLN A 20 -3.32 7.53 -7.86
C GLN A 20 -4.11 6.52 -7.03
N ARG A 21 -4.01 5.22 -7.36
CA ARG A 21 -4.71 4.14 -6.64
C ARG A 21 -4.22 4.02 -5.21
N PHE A 22 -2.91 4.17 -4.97
CA PHE A 22 -2.34 4.22 -3.63
C PHE A 22 -2.88 5.40 -2.80
N LEU A 23 -2.96 6.59 -3.40
CA LEU A 23 -3.51 7.78 -2.73
C LEU A 23 -5.01 7.64 -2.41
N ASP A 24 -5.79 7.08 -3.33
CA ASP A 24 -7.20 6.79 -3.12
C ASP A 24 -7.41 5.77 -1.98
N LEU A 25 -6.61 4.71 -1.93
CA LEU A 25 -6.62 3.74 -0.84
C LEU A 25 -6.28 4.39 0.51
N GLY A 26 -5.26 5.24 0.54
CA GLY A 26 -4.91 6.02 1.74
C GLY A 26 -6.07 6.91 2.20
N ALA A 27 -6.72 7.61 1.28
CA ALA A 27 -7.89 8.43 1.57
C ALA A 27 -9.10 7.60 2.04
N ALA A 28 -9.31 6.39 1.49
CA ALA A 28 -10.34 5.47 1.92
C ALA A 28 -10.07 4.98 3.35
N ARG A 29 -8.82 4.63 3.67
CA ARG A 29 -8.40 4.22 5.02
C ARG A 29 -8.53 5.34 6.05
N LEU A 30 -8.20 6.57 5.69
CA LEU A 30 -8.45 7.76 6.53
C LEU A 30 -9.94 7.93 6.80
N ARG A 31 -10.78 7.80 5.77
CA ARG A 31 -12.25 7.87 5.94
C ARG A 31 -12.77 6.75 6.85
N ALA A 32 -12.26 5.53 6.72
CA ALA A 32 -12.65 4.37 7.53
C ALA A 32 -12.21 4.50 9.00
N THR A 33 -11.05 5.12 9.26
CA THR A 33 -10.52 5.32 10.63
C THR A 33 -11.25 6.44 11.38
N GLY A 34 -11.97 7.31 10.66
CA GLY A 34 -12.73 8.42 11.24
C GLY A 34 -11.89 9.69 11.40
N PRO A 35 -12.37 10.68 12.17
CA PRO A 35 -11.70 11.96 12.32
C PRO A 35 -10.35 11.80 13.04
N LEU A 36 -9.28 11.77 12.26
CA LEU A 36 -7.91 11.77 12.72
C LEU A 36 -7.35 13.19 12.73
N SER A 37 -6.48 13.50 13.70
CA SER A 37 -5.66 14.72 13.67
C SER A 37 -4.74 14.69 12.44
N GLN A 38 -4.35 15.86 11.91
CA GLN A 38 -3.46 15.96 10.75
C GLN A 38 -2.20 15.10 10.87
N ASP A 39 -1.55 15.13 12.05
CA ASP A 39 -0.36 14.34 12.35
C ASP A 39 -0.64 12.81 12.30
N ALA A 40 -1.80 12.37 12.78
CA ALA A 40 -2.19 10.96 12.74
C ALA A 40 -2.52 10.51 11.31
N SER A 41 -3.16 11.37 10.52
CA SER A 41 -3.41 11.12 9.10
C SER A 41 -2.11 11.00 8.31
N GLU A 42 -1.15 11.89 8.56
CA GLU A 42 0.16 11.87 7.91
C GLU A 42 0.96 10.61 8.30
N ARG A 43 1.00 10.25 9.58
CA ARG A 43 1.61 8.99 10.05
C ARG A 43 0.98 7.76 9.41
N LEU A 44 -0.33 7.76 9.21
CA LEU A 44 -1.03 6.64 8.58
C LEU A 44 -0.59 6.47 7.12
N ILE A 45 -0.49 7.56 6.35
CA ILE A 45 0.00 7.51 4.97
C ILE A 45 1.47 7.08 4.92
N PHE A 46 2.32 7.59 5.81
CA PHE A 46 3.71 7.14 5.89
C PHE A 46 3.84 5.66 6.29
N SER A 47 3.03 5.20 7.23
CA SER A 47 3.00 3.79 7.63
C SER A 47 2.57 2.90 6.46
N MET A 48 1.56 3.29 5.68
CA MET A 48 1.15 2.55 4.49
C MET A 48 2.26 2.49 3.43
N ALA A 49 3.00 3.58 3.26
CA ALA A 49 4.14 3.61 2.35
C ALA A 49 5.27 2.68 2.82
N ASP A 50 5.56 2.66 4.12
CA ASP A 50 6.56 1.76 4.73
C ASP A 50 6.15 0.29 4.58
N GLU A 51 4.88 -0.04 4.83
CA GLU A 51 4.32 -1.39 4.62
C GLU A 51 4.41 -1.85 3.16
N LEU A 52 4.16 -0.96 2.20
CA LEU A 52 4.30 -1.27 0.78
C LEU A 52 5.78 -1.47 0.39
N GLU A 53 6.69 -0.63 0.89
CA GLU A 53 8.13 -0.80 0.65
C GLU A 53 8.63 -2.15 1.20
N ASP A 54 8.21 -2.51 2.41
CA ASP A 54 8.58 -3.79 3.03
C ASP A 54 8.04 -4.97 2.22
N HIS A 55 6.78 -4.91 1.77
CA HIS A 55 6.19 -5.93 0.91
C HIS A 55 6.99 -6.11 -0.39
N LEU A 56 7.34 -5.00 -1.07
CA LEU A 56 8.14 -5.06 -2.29
C LEU A 56 9.55 -5.60 -2.04
N ARG A 57 10.17 -5.26 -0.90
CA ARG A 57 11.47 -5.78 -0.50
C ARG A 57 11.41 -7.28 -0.23
N ALA A 58 10.37 -7.75 0.46
CA ALA A 58 10.15 -9.16 0.74
C ALA A 58 9.94 -9.97 -0.55
N MET A 59 9.10 -9.48 -1.46
CA MET A 59 8.86 -10.13 -2.76
C MET A 59 10.13 -10.18 -3.61
N ARG A 60 10.91 -9.09 -3.62
CA ARG A 60 12.20 -9.03 -4.32
C ARG A 60 13.22 -10.00 -3.73
N LEU A 61 13.24 -10.17 -2.40
CA LEU A 61 14.10 -11.13 -1.73
C LEU A 61 13.73 -12.57 -2.10
N GLN A 62 12.43 -12.87 -2.27
CA GLN A 62 11.94 -14.19 -2.65
C GLN A 62 12.20 -14.53 -4.12
N GLN A 63 11.97 -13.59 -5.06
CA GLN A 63 12.15 -13.85 -6.49
C GLN A 63 13.56 -13.56 -7.02
N GLY A 64 14.38 -12.81 -6.27
CA GLY A 64 15.75 -12.44 -6.66
C GLY A 64 15.82 -11.32 -7.73
N THR A 65 15.05 -11.44 -8.80
CA THR A 65 14.92 -10.41 -9.85
C THR A 65 13.46 -10.02 -10.04
N ALA A 66 13.20 -8.72 -10.20
CA ALA A 66 11.86 -8.20 -10.40
C ALA A 66 11.87 -7.24 -11.60
N THR A 67 10.98 -7.45 -12.56
CA THR A 67 10.73 -6.47 -13.63
C THR A 67 9.72 -5.41 -13.16
N ILE A 68 9.57 -4.33 -13.92
CA ILE A 68 8.50 -3.33 -13.67
C ILE A 68 7.11 -3.98 -13.69
N HIS A 69 6.90 -5.02 -14.50
CA HIS A 69 5.62 -5.73 -14.56
C HIS A 69 5.36 -6.58 -13.30
N ASP A 70 6.40 -7.25 -12.78
CA ASP A 70 6.30 -8.00 -11.52
C ASP A 70 6.01 -7.05 -10.35
N ILE A 71 6.76 -5.94 -10.28
CA ILE A 71 6.55 -4.91 -9.26
C ILE A 71 5.12 -4.37 -9.32
N ARG A 72 4.60 -4.06 -10.52
CA ARG A 72 3.21 -3.62 -10.68
C ARG A 72 2.23 -4.65 -10.14
N THR A 73 2.43 -5.93 -10.47
CA THR A 73 1.58 -7.03 -10.01
C THR A 73 1.56 -7.14 -8.49
N TRP A 74 2.72 -6.99 -7.84
CA TRP A 74 2.83 -7.02 -6.39
C TRP A 74 2.16 -5.82 -5.72
N ILE A 75 2.34 -4.61 -6.27
CA ILE A 75 1.65 -3.41 -5.77
C ILE A 75 0.14 -3.58 -5.89
N GLN A 76 -0.35 -4.10 -7.03
CA GLN A 76 -1.77 -4.36 -7.24
C GLN A 76 -2.31 -5.39 -6.25
N ALA A 77 -1.64 -6.53 -6.10
CA ALA A 77 -2.03 -7.56 -5.13
C ALA A 77 -2.12 -7.00 -3.71
N TRP A 78 -1.09 -6.25 -3.28
CA TRP A 78 -1.08 -5.61 -1.97
C TRP A 78 -2.24 -4.60 -1.81
N MET A 79 -2.51 -3.77 -2.82
CA MET A 79 -3.61 -2.80 -2.76
C MET A 79 -4.98 -3.48 -2.70
N ASP A 80 -5.20 -4.53 -3.50
CA ASP A 80 -6.43 -5.34 -3.47
C ASP A 80 -6.66 -5.96 -2.08
N GLU A 81 -5.62 -6.51 -1.46
CA GLU A 81 -5.70 -7.02 -0.08
C GLU A 81 -6.07 -5.92 0.92
N ARG A 82 -5.47 -4.73 0.81
CA ARG A 82 -5.78 -3.61 1.72
C ARG A 82 -7.16 -3.03 1.48
N GLU A 83 -7.63 -2.97 0.25
CA GLU A 83 -8.99 -2.53 -0.08
C GLU A 83 -10.04 -3.50 0.50
N ALA A 84 -9.81 -4.81 0.37
CA ALA A 84 -10.66 -5.83 0.99
C ALA A 84 -10.71 -5.71 2.51
N MET A 85 -9.63 -5.32 3.18
CA MET A 85 -9.63 -5.07 4.63
C MET A 85 -10.39 -3.80 5.04
N LEU A 86 -10.63 -2.86 4.12
CA LEU A 86 -11.40 -1.63 4.40
C LEU A 86 -12.90 -1.83 4.29
N ILE A 87 -13.33 -2.79 3.47
CA ILE A 87 -14.73 -3.19 3.38
C ILE A 87 -14.92 -4.29 4.44
N PRO A 88 -15.55 -4.03 5.59
CA PRO A 88 -16.04 -5.15 6.38
C PRO A 88 -16.98 -5.91 5.45
N GLU A 89 -16.71 -7.19 5.21
CA GLU A 89 -17.72 -8.06 4.61
C GLU A 89 -19.03 -7.77 5.35
N PRO A 90 -20.14 -7.48 4.65
CA PRO A 90 -21.40 -7.36 5.36
C PRO A 90 -21.53 -8.69 6.10
N CYS A 91 -21.60 -8.63 7.44
CA CYS A 91 -22.14 -9.74 8.21
C CYS A 91 -23.52 -10.00 7.62
N GLU A 92 -23.57 -10.90 6.65
CA GLU A 92 -24.79 -11.41 6.06
C GLU A 92 -25.46 -12.16 7.20
N ASN A 93 -26.35 -11.44 7.90
CA ASN A 93 -27.33 -12.02 8.79
C ASN A 93 -28.14 -13.00 7.94
N ARG A 94 -27.75 -14.28 7.95
CA ARG A 94 -28.63 -15.37 7.55
C ARG A 94 -29.35 -15.82 8.80
N ASP A 95 -30.59 -15.32 8.89
CA ASP A 95 -31.79 -15.89 9.53
C ASP A 95 -31.65 -16.65 10.86
#